data_AF-A0A1C6IQH8-F1
#
_entry.id   AF-A0A1C6IQH8-F1
#
_cell.length_a   1.000
_cell.length_b   1.000
_cell.length_c   1.000
_cell.angle_alpha   90.00
_cell.angle_beta   90.00
_cell.angle_gamma   90.00
#
_symmetry.space_group_name_H-M   'P 1'
#
loop_
_entity.id
_entity.type
_entity.pdbx_description
1 polymer ?
#
loop_
_entity_poly.entity_id
_entity_poly.type
_entity_poly.pdbx_seq_one_letter_code
_entity_poly.pdbx_strand_id
1 'polypeptide(L)'
;MDFTEDDIAQLSMIPLMGGQMSRKDKIKEGIFIAKEEHNDMADKVMAMLYTLADKFLDGAELDEIKEAMTMTRLGQMIEKDGREKERIALNTLNKKLLSSNRIEDCIKATEDEEYQKKLMKEFGIK
;
A
#
# COMPACT_ATOMS: atom_id res chain seq x y z
N MET A 1 26.86 -4.66 4.26
CA MET A 1 27.51 -4.26 3.01
C MET A 1 26.78 -3.00 2.64
N ASP A 2 27.40 -1.84 2.78
CA ASP A 2 26.69 -0.58 2.63
C ASP A 2 26.64 -0.28 1.13
N PHE A 3 25.44 -0.31 0.56
CA PHE A 3 25.23 0.08 -0.84
C PHE A 3 25.34 1.60 -0.97
N THR A 4 25.99 2.07 -2.03
CA THR A 4 25.95 3.50 -2.39
C THR A 4 24.59 3.85 -3.00
N GLU A 5 24.24 5.14 -3.06
CA GLU A 5 23.02 5.59 -3.76
C GLU A 5 23.01 5.15 -5.22
N ASP A 6 24.18 5.11 -5.87
CA ASP A 6 24.34 4.64 -7.26
C ASP A 6 24.06 3.13 -7.37
N ASP A 7 24.52 2.33 -6.40
CA ASP A 7 24.24 0.88 -6.37
C ASP A 7 22.74 0.63 -6.21
N ILE A 8 22.07 1.41 -5.35
CA ILE A 8 20.63 1.33 -5.15
C ILE A 8 19.89 1.77 -6.43
N ALA A 9 20.35 2.84 -7.09
CA ALA A 9 19.78 3.32 -8.34
C ALA A 9 19.74 2.25 -9.43
N GLN A 10 20.81 1.46 -9.54
CA GLN A 10 20.92 0.42 -10.55
C GLN A 10 19.82 -0.64 -10.42
N LEU A 11 19.34 -0.93 -9.20
CA LEU A 11 18.26 -1.90 -8.97
C LEU A 11 17.01 -1.58 -9.80
N SER A 12 16.71 -0.29 -10.02
CA SER A 12 15.55 0.14 -10.82
C SER A 12 15.67 -0.20 -12.32
N MET A 13 16.89 -0.40 -12.82
CA MET A 13 17.17 -0.66 -14.24
C MET A 13 17.31 -2.14 -14.55
N ILE A 14 17.64 -2.97 -13.56
CA ILE A 14 17.84 -4.43 -13.71
C ILE A 14 16.64 -5.12 -14.40
N PRO A 15 15.37 -4.83 -14.07
CA PRO A 15 14.22 -5.47 -14.73
C PRO A 15 14.12 -5.19 -16.24
N LEU A 16 14.74 -4.12 -16.73
CA LEU A 16 14.75 -3.74 -18.15
C LEU A 16 15.88 -4.43 -18.93
N MET A 17 16.91 -4.91 -18.24
CA MET A 17 18.04 -5.59 -18.85
C MET A 17 17.69 -7.03 -19.25
N GLY A 18 18.37 -7.56 -20.26
CA GLY A 18 18.30 -8.98 -20.62
C GLY A 18 18.91 -9.90 -19.56
N GLY A 19 18.89 -11.22 -19.79
CA GLY A 19 19.50 -12.21 -18.90
C GLY A 19 18.65 -13.45 -18.70
N GLN A 20 19.15 -14.39 -17.90
CA GLN A 20 18.46 -15.66 -17.62
C GLN A 20 17.36 -15.52 -16.57
N MET A 21 17.50 -14.58 -15.62
CA MET A 21 16.50 -14.32 -14.59
C MET A 21 15.27 -13.63 -15.18
N SER A 22 14.08 -14.08 -14.75
CA SER A 22 12.82 -13.50 -15.21
C SER A 22 12.67 -12.04 -14.75
N ARG A 23 11.82 -11.26 -15.42
CA ARG A 23 11.55 -9.88 -14.99
C ARG A 23 10.91 -9.84 -13.61
N LYS A 24 10.01 -10.78 -13.29
CA LYS A 24 9.40 -10.93 -11.97
C LYS A 24 10.46 -11.08 -10.89
N ASP A 25 11.38 -12.04 -11.06
CA ASP A 25 12.39 -12.35 -10.06
C ASP A 25 13.34 -11.16 -9.85
N LYS A 26 13.73 -10.48 -10.93
CA LYS A 26 14.53 -9.25 -10.86
C LYS A 26 13.83 -8.15 -10.06
N ILE A 27 12.54 -7.94 -10.28
CA ILE A 27 11.76 -6.94 -9.53
C ILE A 27 11.66 -7.34 -8.06
N LYS A 28 11.34 -8.60 -7.78
CA LYS A 28 11.21 -9.13 -6.41
C LYS A 28 12.51 -9.01 -5.62
N GLU A 29 13.64 -9.37 -6.23
CA GLU A 29 14.95 -9.26 -5.62
C GLU A 29 15.37 -7.81 -5.43
N GLY A 30 15.09 -6.93 -6.40
CA GLY A 30 15.29 -5.49 -6.25
C GLY A 30 14.52 -4.90 -5.06
N ILE A 31 13.27 -5.32 -4.85
CA ILE A 31 12.48 -4.90 -3.68
C ILE A 31 13.08 -5.47 -2.40
N PHE A 32 13.52 -6.73 -2.41
CA PHE A 32 14.14 -7.36 -1.24
C PHE A 32 15.45 -6.69 -0.81
N ILE A 33 16.23 -6.18 -1.76
CA ILE A 33 17.44 -5.41 -1.46
C ILE A 33 17.06 -4.01 -0.99
N ALA A 34 16.22 -3.30 -1.74
CA ALA A 34 15.84 -1.91 -1.44
C ALA A 34 15.13 -1.76 -0.08
N LYS A 35 14.37 -2.76 0.37
CA LYS A 35 13.66 -2.68 1.67
C LYS A 35 14.60 -2.68 2.89
N GLU A 36 15.81 -3.22 2.76
CA GLU A 36 16.82 -3.23 3.84
C GLU A 36 17.51 -1.87 3.95
N GLU A 37 17.42 -1.06 2.90
CA GLU A 37 17.94 0.31 2.86
C GLU A 37 16.90 1.29 3.42
N HIS A 38 17.36 2.30 4.17
CA HIS A 38 16.49 3.24 4.89
C HIS A 38 16.76 4.69 4.49
N ASN A 39 16.85 4.94 3.19
CA ASN A 39 17.12 6.26 2.61
C ASN A 39 16.13 6.60 1.48
N ASP A 40 16.05 7.89 1.13
CA ASP A 40 15.13 8.40 0.10
C ASP A 40 15.32 7.76 -1.28
N MET A 41 16.54 7.27 -1.57
CA MET A 41 16.84 6.64 -2.84
C MET A 41 16.20 5.25 -2.94
N ALA A 42 16.24 4.48 -1.85
CA ALA A 42 15.55 3.20 -1.74
C ALA A 42 14.04 3.35 -1.94
N ASP A 43 13.43 4.39 -1.36
CA ASP A 43 12.01 4.69 -1.54
C ASP A 43 11.66 4.99 -3.01
N LYS A 44 12.48 5.78 -3.71
CA LYS A 44 12.31 6.05 -5.15
C LYS A 44 12.43 4.78 -5.98
N VAL A 45 13.43 3.95 -5.68
CA VAL A 45 13.66 2.69 -6.38
C VAL A 45 12.52 1.72 -6.15
N MET A 46 11.98 1.61 -4.93
CA MET A 46 10.78 0.81 -4.65
C MET A 46 9.58 1.26 -5.50
N ALA A 47 9.34 2.57 -5.62
CA ALA A 47 8.26 3.11 -6.46
C ALA A 47 8.48 2.80 -7.95
N MET A 48 9.72 2.89 -8.44
CA MET A 48 10.08 2.51 -9.80
C MET A 48 9.87 1.01 -10.05
N LEU A 49 10.32 0.15 -9.13
CA LEU A 49 10.15 -1.30 -9.22
C LEU A 49 8.67 -1.70 -9.22
N TYR A 50 7.84 -1.04 -8.41
CA TYR A 50 6.38 -1.24 -8.45
C TYR A 50 5.78 -0.81 -9.80
N THR A 51 6.21 0.32 -10.34
CA THR A 51 5.75 0.79 -11.67
C THR A 51 6.11 -0.22 -12.77
N LEU A 52 7.28 -0.85 -12.66
CA LEU A 52 7.71 -1.89 -13.58
C LEU A 52 6.91 -3.18 -13.38
N ALA A 53 6.57 -3.53 -12.13
CA ALA A 53 5.69 -4.64 -11.82
C ALA A 53 4.32 -4.46 -12.49
N ASP A 54 3.66 -3.34 -12.23
CA ASP A 54 2.35 -2.97 -12.80
C ASP A 54 2.35 -3.00 -14.34
N LYS A 55 3.46 -2.59 -14.95
CA LYS A 55 3.61 -2.58 -16.41
C LYS A 55 3.81 -3.96 -17.04
N PHE A 56 4.51 -4.87 -16.36
CA PHE A 56 5.06 -6.08 -16.99
C PHE A 56 4.53 -7.39 -16.45
N LEU A 57 3.97 -7.40 -15.25
CA LEU A 57 3.52 -8.61 -14.57
C LEU A 57 2.00 -8.74 -14.68
N ASP A 58 1.50 -9.97 -14.58
CA ASP A 58 0.07 -10.27 -14.53
C ASP A 58 -0.37 -10.80 -13.16
N GLY A 59 -1.68 -11.01 -12.99
CA GLY A 59 -2.35 -11.19 -11.69
C GLY A 59 -1.54 -11.90 -10.60
N ALA A 60 -1.17 -13.16 -10.81
CA ALA A 60 -0.46 -13.94 -9.79
C ALA A 60 0.96 -13.41 -9.50
N GLU A 61 1.66 -12.90 -10.52
CA GLU A 61 2.98 -12.30 -10.36
C GLU A 61 2.91 -10.97 -9.60
N LEU A 62 1.86 -10.16 -9.85
CA LEU A 62 1.61 -8.91 -9.12
C LEU A 62 1.28 -9.16 -7.65
N ASP A 63 0.54 -10.22 -7.33
CA ASP A 63 0.24 -10.58 -5.94
C ASP A 63 1.52 -10.90 -5.15
N GLU A 64 2.47 -11.64 -5.75
CA GLU A 64 3.78 -11.89 -5.12
C GLU A 64 4.57 -10.59 -4.87
N ILE A 65 4.54 -9.65 -5.83
CA ILE A 65 5.22 -8.35 -5.65
C ILE A 65 4.53 -7.51 -4.59
N LYS A 66 3.19 -7.51 -4.55
CA LYS A 66 2.40 -6.81 -3.55
C LYS A 66 2.76 -7.28 -2.13
N GLU A 67 2.88 -8.59 -1.91
CA GLU A 67 3.33 -9.14 -0.64
C GLU A 67 4.73 -8.65 -0.26
N ALA A 68 5.68 -8.68 -1.20
CA ALA A 68 7.03 -8.16 -0.98
C ALA A 68 7.01 -6.66 -0.61
N MET A 69 6.16 -5.88 -1.27
CA MET A 69 5.99 -4.45 -1.02
C MET A 69 5.36 -4.14 0.34
N THR A 70 4.37 -4.92 0.78
CA THR A 70 3.72 -4.75 2.09
C THR A 70 4.71 -4.96 3.24
N MET A 71 5.74 -5.78 3.05
CA MET A 71 6.78 -6.00 4.06
C MET A 71 7.81 -4.87 4.16
N THR A 72 7.78 -3.87 3.28
CA THR A 72 8.72 -2.75 3.31
C THR A 72 8.29 -1.68 4.33
N ARG A 73 9.23 -0.83 4.76
CA ARG A 73 8.92 0.31 5.64
C ARG A 73 7.85 1.22 5.06
N LEU A 74 7.95 1.54 3.77
CA LEU A 74 6.96 2.36 3.07
C LEU A 74 5.59 1.67 3.01
N GLY A 75 5.56 0.35 2.73
CA GLY A 75 4.34 -0.46 2.74
C GLY A 75 3.63 -0.43 4.10
N GLN A 76 4.38 -0.62 5.18
CA GLN A 76 3.86 -0.56 6.55
C GLN A 76 3.35 0.84 6.92
N MET A 77 4.04 1.90 6.49
CA MET A 77 3.60 3.28 6.71
C MET A 77 2.28 3.56 6.00
N ILE A 78 2.13 3.17 4.73
CA ILE A 78 0.89 3.34 3.95
C ILE A 78 -0.27 2.59 4.62
N GLU A 79 -0.05 1.35 5.05
CA GLU A 79 -1.07 0.54 5.71
C GLU A 79 -1.52 1.16 7.04
N LYS A 80 -0.58 1.66 7.83
CA LYS A 80 -0.87 2.36 9.09
C LYS A 80 -1.67 3.65 8.85
N ASP A 81 -1.28 4.45 7.86
CA ASP A 81 -1.99 5.68 7.50
C ASP A 81 -3.40 5.38 7.00
N GLY A 82 -3.59 4.29 6.27
CA GLY A 82 -4.91 3.79 5.83
C GLY A 82 -5.81 3.47 7.02
N ARG A 83 -5.33 2.64 7.96
CA ARG A 83 -6.08 2.28 9.18
C ARG A 83 -6.42 3.50 10.04
N GLU A 84 -5.50 4.46 10.15
CA GLU A 84 -5.75 5.66 10.95
C GLU A 84 -6.83 6.54 10.30
N LYS A 85 -6.81 6.70 8.97
CA LYS A 85 -7.87 7.41 8.24
C LYS A 85 -9.24 6.74 8.43
N GLU A 86 -9.29 5.42 8.32
CA GLU A 86 -10.51 4.64 8.53
C GLU A 86 -11.05 4.84 9.96
N ARG A 87 -10.19 4.74 10.97
CA ARG A 87 -10.55 4.98 12.37
C ARG A 87 -11.12 6.38 12.59
N ILE A 88 -10.52 7.40 11.99
CA ILE A 88 -11.00 8.80 12.06
C ILE A 88 -12.37 8.92 11.39
N ALA A 89 -12.56 8.30 10.23
CA ALA A 89 -13.81 8.33 9.48
C ALA A 89 -14.95 7.66 10.28
N LEU A 90 -14.70 6.49 10.88
CA LEU A 90 -15.66 5.79 11.75
C LEU A 90 -16.03 6.59 12.99
N ASN A 91 -15.04 7.17 13.68
CA ASN A 91 -15.30 8.02 14.84
C ASN A 91 -16.13 9.26 14.46
N THR A 92 -15.88 9.82 13.28
CA THR A 92 -16.67 10.94 12.75
C THR A 92 -18.10 10.53 12.47
N LEU A 93 -18.32 9.35 11.87
CA LEU A 93 -19.64 8.79 11.62
C LEU A 93 -20.41 8.59 12.93
N ASN A 94 -19.80 7.90 13.90
CA ASN A 94 -20.40 7.65 15.21
C ASN A 94 -20.78 8.95 15.92
N LYS A 95 -19.89 9.96 15.89
CA LYS A 95 -20.19 11.27 16.46
C LYS A 95 -21.41 11.92 15.80
N LYS A 96 -21.53 11.86 14.46
CA LYS A 96 -22.69 12.44 13.75
C LYS A 96 -23.98 11.69 14.05
N LEU A 97 -23.97 10.35 14.03
CA LEU A 97 -25.14 9.52 14.35
C LEU A 97 -25.64 9.76 15.77
N LEU A 98 -24.74 9.78 16.75
CA LEU A 98 -25.08 10.07 18.14
C LEU A 98 -25.64 11.50 18.30
N SER A 99 -25.05 12.48 17.63
CA SER A 99 -25.54 13.87 17.66
C SER A 99 -26.94 14.02 17.03
N SER A 100 -27.29 13.15 16.09
CA SER A 100 -28.61 13.08 15.46
C SER A 100 -29.57 12.10 16.14
N ASN A 101 -29.19 11.52 17.28
CA ASN A 101 -29.97 10.51 18.01
C ASN A 101 -30.34 9.26 17.19
N ARG A 102 -29.53 8.92 16.16
CA ARG A 102 -29.72 7.77 15.26
C ARG A 102 -29.00 6.53 15.79
N ILE A 103 -29.42 6.06 16.97
CA ILE A 103 -28.74 4.96 17.68
C ILE A 103 -28.91 3.63 16.93
N GLU A 104 -30.09 3.35 16.36
CA GLU A 104 -30.34 2.15 15.57
C GLU A 104 -29.41 2.06 14.35
N ASP A 105 -29.21 3.19 13.66
CA ASP A 105 -28.31 3.26 12.52
C ASP A 105 -26.85 3.06 12.94
N CYS A 106 -26.47 3.51 14.14
CA CYS A 106 -25.15 3.26 14.70
C CYS A 106 -24.92 1.76 14.93
N ILE A 107 -25.89 1.06 15.52
CA ILE A 107 -25.80 -0.39 15.76
C ILE A 107 -25.72 -1.12 14.41
N LYS A 108 -26.64 -0.81 13.49
CA LYS A 108 -26.68 -1.44 12.18
C LYS A 108 -25.39 -1.22 11.39
N ALA A 109 -24.80 -0.03 11.46
CA ALA A 109 -23.52 0.27 10.79
C ALA A 109 -22.30 -0.47 11.38
N THR A 110 -22.42 -1.06 12.58
CA THR A 110 -21.36 -1.95 13.12
C THR A 110 -21.45 -3.38 12.60
N GLU A 111 -22.61 -3.78 12.09
CA GLU A 111 -22.88 -5.15 11.61
C GLU A 111 -22.92 -5.23 10.07
N ASP A 112 -23.24 -4.11 9.41
CA ASP A 112 -23.41 -4.01 7.96
C ASP A 112 -22.50 -2.94 7.36
N GLU A 113 -21.42 -3.40 6.71
CA GLU A 113 -20.41 -2.54 6.08
C GLU A 113 -20.97 -1.74 4.89
N GLU A 114 -21.88 -2.31 4.11
CA GLU A 114 -22.49 -1.59 2.97
C GLU A 114 -23.38 -0.45 3.47
N TYR A 115 -24.14 -0.71 4.53
CA TYR A 115 -24.95 0.29 5.20
C TYR A 115 -24.08 1.38 5.86
N GLN A 116 -22.98 1.00 6.52
CA GLN A 116 -21.99 1.95 7.04
C GLN A 116 -21.45 2.87 5.93
N LYS A 117 -21.03 2.30 4.79
CA LYS A 117 -20.56 3.06 3.62
C LYS A 117 -21.63 4.00 3.07
N LYS A 118 -22.91 3.59 3.07
CA LYS A 118 -24.03 4.45 2.66
C LYS A 118 -24.18 5.65 3.60
N LEU A 119 -24.10 5.44 4.91
CA LEU A 119 -24.16 6.52 5.90
C LEU A 119 -22.95 7.45 5.81
N MET A 120 -21.74 6.89 5.61
CA MET A 120 -20.54 7.71 5.38
C MET A 120 -20.73 8.65 4.20
N LYS A 121 -21.28 8.15 3.08
CA LYS A 121 -21.64 8.99 1.91
C LYS A 121 -22.71 10.03 2.25
N GLU A 122 -23.76 9.66 2.96
CA GLU A 122 -24.82 10.56 3.41
C GLU A 122 -24.27 11.75 4.21
N PHE A 123 -23.31 11.48 5.10
CA PHE A 123 -22.66 12.48 5.93
C PHE A 123 -21.43 13.14 5.28
N GLY A 124 -21.12 12.83 4.02
CA GLY A 124 -19.96 13.37 3.30
C GLY A 124 -18.60 13.01 3.90
N ILE A 125 -18.51 11.86 4.57
CA ILE A 125 -17.26 11.30 5.12
C ILE A 125 -16.57 10.53 3.99
N LYS A 126 -15.32 10.89 3.70
CA LYS A 126 -14.48 10.24 2.70
C LYS A 126 -13.73 9.06 3.27
#